data_AF-A0AB36BCA5-F1
#
_entry.id   AF-A0AB36BCA5-F1
#
_cell.length_a   1.000
_cell.length_b   1.000
_cell.length_c   1.000
_cell.angle_alpha   90.00
_cell.angle_beta   90.00
_cell.angle_gamma   90.00
#
_symmetry.space_group_name_H-M   'P 1'
#
loop_
_entity.id
_entity.type
_entity.pdbx_description
1 polymer ?
#
loop_
_entity_poly.entity_id
_entity_poly.type
_entity_poly.pdbx_seq_one_letter_code
_entity_poly.pdbx_strand_id
1 'polypeptide(L)'
;MLMAEQEPYALMVQPDDMLISPREVNDNFGTMVCFHPRYALGDHHNYIDKDDFLREMYLNTVGNNERGTERYERMVNMVWSRKMTGDHPDPRAVDDAMLRVISEKYVVMPLYLLDHSGLAMQTESFHDPWDSGQVGWVYVSKEDVLKEFGGEKMTGALRKKAEDLLRGEVAEYDAYLRGECYGFELYKNGELSDSCWGFIGSLEDACKAMADYLPDECKGMTEHLSEVKEPASMIKTLLRHARIQIEQAEKAHEHAPRQQVLSEAR
;
A
#
# COMPACT_ATOMS: atom_id res chain seq x y z
N MET A 1 20.10 -4.15 -2.67
CA MET A 1 20.45 -2.73 -2.48
C MET A 1 20.91 -2.16 -3.80
N LEU A 2 20.45 -0.96 -4.11
CA LEU A 2 20.78 -0.22 -5.32
C LEU A 2 21.50 1.07 -4.96
N MET A 3 22.42 1.51 -5.82
CA MET A 3 23.20 2.71 -5.58
C MET A 3 23.42 3.51 -6.87
N ALA A 4 23.41 4.84 -6.74
CA ALA A 4 23.84 5.79 -7.76
C ALA A 4 24.85 6.78 -7.17
N GLU A 5 25.86 7.14 -7.95
CA GLU A 5 26.91 8.08 -7.56
C GLU A 5 26.86 9.32 -8.44
N GLN A 6 26.86 10.50 -7.82
CA GLN A 6 27.02 11.78 -8.50
C GLN A 6 27.72 12.74 -7.54
N GLU A 7 29.05 12.86 -7.64
CA GLU A 7 29.85 13.67 -6.71
C GLU A 7 29.22 15.07 -6.48
N PRO A 8 29.03 15.51 -5.21
CA PRO A 8 29.51 14.90 -3.95
C PRO A 8 28.58 13.83 -3.34
N TYR A 9 27.52 13.43 -4.03
CA TYR A 9 26.45 12.59 -3.50
C TYR A 9 26.58 11.10 -3.84
N ALA A 10 26.10 10.27 -2.93
CA ALA A 10 25.81 8.86 -3.17
C ALA A 10 24.38 8.57 -2.68
N LEU A 11 23.52 8.07 -3.57
CA LEU A 11 22.16 7.68 -3.27
C LEU A 11 22.10 6.17 -3.11
N MET A 12 21.48 5.70 -2.04
CA MET A 12 21.27 4.29 -1.77
C MET A 12 19.78 4.03 -1.64
N VAL A 13 19.28 3.00 -2.33
CA VAL A 13 17.90 2.53 -2.25
C VAL A 13 17.88 1.09 -1.76
N GLN A 14 17.04 0.81 -0.76
CA GLN A 14 16.99 -0.47 -0.07
C GLN A 14 15.53 -0.88 0.21
N PRO A 15 15.25 -2.19 0.31
CA PRO A 15 13.99 -2.67 0.86
C PRO A 15 13.78 -2.15 2.29
N ASP A 16 12.53 -1.82 2.62
CA ASP A 16 12.10 -1.47 3.96
C ASP A 16 11.48 -2.68 4.65
N ASP A 17 12.30 -3.40 5.41
CA ASP A 17 11.90 -4.64 6.09
C ASP A 17 11.14 -4.39 7.41
N MET A 18 10.98 -3.12 7.82
CA MET A 18 10.40 -2.74 9.13
C MET A 18 9.10 -1.93 8.96
N LEU A 19 8.48 -1.99 7.79
CA LEU A 19 7.31 -1.19 7.50
C LEU A 19 6.08 -1.66 8.28
N ILE A 20 5.40 -0.70 8.91
CA ILE A 20 4.09 -0.92 9.54
C ILE A 20 3.03 -0.99 8.44
N SER A 21 2.09 -1.93 8.55
CA SER A 21 1.00 -2.11 7.58
C SER A 21 0.30 -0.79 7.25
N PRO A 22 0.06 -0.46 5.96
CA PRO A 22 -0.68 0.75 5.58
C PRO A 22 -2.11 0.76 6.14
N ARG A 23 -2.65 -0.40 6.54
CA ARG A 23 -3.96 -0.52 7.22
C ARG A 23 -3.93 -0.08 8.69
N GLU A 24 -2.75 0.08 9.29
CA GLU A 24 -2.59 0.53 10.68
C GLU A 24 -2.20 2.01 10.79
N VAL A 25 -1.52 2.57 9.78
CA VAL A 25 -0.95 3.92 9.84
C VAL A 25 -1.66 4.94 8.94
N ASN A 26 -2.32 4.51 7.87
CA ASN A 26 -3.00 5.42 6.94
C ASN A 26 -4.44 5.69 7.38
N ASP A 27 -4.95 6.87 7.02
CA ASP A 27 -6.38 7.16 7.04
C ASP A 27 -7.02 6.58 5.78
N ASN A 28 -7.56 5.37 5.90
CA ASN A 28 -8.10 4.61 4.79
C ASN A 28 -9.58 4.98 4.53
N PHE A 29 -9.93 5.21 3.27
CA PHE A 29 -11.29 5.42 2.78
C PHE A 29 -12.16 4.17 2.88
N GLY A 30 -11.61 2.99 2.59
CA GLY A 30 -12.31 1.71 2.70
C GLY A 30 -12.04 1.01 4.03
N THR A 31 -12.91 0.07 4.40
CA THR A 31 -12.65 -0.91 5.48
C THR A 31 -12.47 -2.30 4.88
N MET A 32 -11.35 -2.96 5.14
CA MET A 32 -11.02 -4.32 4.70
C MET A 32 -11.30 -5.32 5.82
N VAL A 33 -12.25 -6.23 5.62
CA VAL A 33 -12.59 -7.29 6.58
C VAL A 33 -12.22 -8.63 5.97
N CYS A 34 -11.29 -9.36 6.61
CA CYS A 34 -10.73 -10.60 6.09
C CYS A 34 -10.82 -11.76 7.11
N PHE A 35 -11.09 -12.95 6.58
CA PHE A 35 -11.20 -14.20 7.31
C PHE A 35 -10.23 -15.20 6.70
N HIS A 36 -9.04 -15.33 7.27
CA HIS A 36 -8.04 -16.29 6.82
C HIS A 36 -7.41 -17.05 7.99
N PRO A 37 -7.28 -18.39 7.94
CA PRO A 37 -6.83 -19.18 9.09
C PRO A 37 -5.35 -19.03 9.43
N ARG A 38 -4.52 -18.56 8.48
CA ARG A 38 -3.05 -18.47 8.65
C ARG A 38 -2.51 -17.06 8.76
N TYR A 39 -3.28 -16.06 8.32
CA TYR A 39 -2.80 -14.68 8.19
C TYR A 39 -3.81 -13.74 8.80
N ALA A 40 -3.33 -12.78 9.60
CA ALA A 40 -4.11 -11.62 9.98
C ALA A 40 -4.02 -10.61 8.83
N LEU A 41 -5.14 -10.38 8.14
CA LEU A 41 -5.21 -9.57 6.92
C LEU A 41 -6.24 -8.45 7.09
N GLY A 42 -6.04 -7.35 6.37
CA GLY A 42 -6.94 -6.20 6.38
C GLY A 42 -6.97 -5.48 7.72
N ASP A 43 -8.12 -4.88 8.04
CA ASP A 43 -8.33 -4.12 9.26
C ASP A 43 -8.72 -5.04 10.42
N HIS A 44 -8.41 -4.59 11.63
CA HIS A 44 -8.85 -5.27 12.84
C HIS A 44 -10.37 -5.21 12.99
N HIS A 45 -11.00 -6.34 13.31
CA HIS A 45 -12.44 -6.44 13.54
C HIS A 45 -12.78 -7.51 14.57
N ASN A 46 -14.00 -7.44 15.11
CA ASN A 46 -14.51 -8.37 16.12
C ASN A 46 -15.47 -9.43 15.57
N TYR A 47 -15.67 -9.48 14.24
CA TYR A 47 -16.50 -10.51 13.61
C TYR A 47 -15.93 -11.90 13.84
N ILE A 48 -16.80 -12.84 14.21
CA ILE A 48 -16.40 -14.24 14.46
C ILE A 48 -16.00 -14.92 13.15
N ASP A 49 -16.81 -14.72 12.11
CA ASP A 49 -16.63 -15.27 10.79
C ASP A 49 -17.32 -14.39 9.73
N LYS A 50 -17.26 -14.83 8.48
CA LYS A 50 -17.87 -14.11 7.35
C LYS A 50 -19.40 -13.97 7.49
N ASP A 51 -20.07 -14.93 8.11
CA ASP A 51 -21.54 -14.94 8.19
C ASP A 51 -22.01 -13.92 9.23
N ASP A 52 -21.28 -13.79 10.34
CA ASP A 52 -21.48 -12.74 11.35
C ASP A 52 -21.34 -11.34 10.74
N PHE A 53 -20.26 -11.11 9.97
CA PHE A 53 -20.06 -9.86 9.23
C PHE A 53 -21.20 -9.56 8.25
N LEU A 54 -21.54 -10.51 7.37
CA LEU A 54 -22.57 -10.30 6.35
C LEU A 54 -23.95 -10.08 6.98
N ARG A 55 -24.26 -10.76 8.09
CA ARG A 55 -25.50 -10.56 8.85
C ARG A 55 -25.55 -9.16 9.45
N GLU A 56 -24.50 -8.69 10.11
CA GLU A 56 -24.46 -7.35 10.68
C GLU A 56 -24.63 -6.28 9.59
N MET A 57 -23.88 -6.40 8.48
CA MET A 57 -23.97 -5.48 7.35
C MET A 57 -25.38 -5.48 6.72
N TYR A 58 -26.02 -6.64 6.63
CA TYR A 58 -27.40 -6.76 6.17
C TYR A 58 -28.36 -5.99 7.10
N LEU A 59 -28.25 -6.20 8.41
CA LEU A 59 -29.10 -5.54 9.41
C LEU A 59 -28.86 -4.02 9.46
N ASN A 60 -27.61 -3.56 9.32
CA ASN A 60 -27.29 -2.14 9.19
C ASN A 60 -27.91 -1.53 7.93
N THR A 61 -28.12 -2.35 6.89
CA THR A 61 -28.77 -1.93 5.66
C THR A 61 -30.29 -1.83 5.81
N VAL A 62 -30.95 -2.87 6.35
CA VAL A 62 -32.43 -2.94 6.41
C VAL A 62 -33.05 -2.39 7.70
N GLY A 63 -32.24 -2.13 8.72
CA GLY A 63 -32.63 -1.71 10.06
C GLY A 63 -32.35 -2.81 11.09
N ASN A 64 -31.59 -2.48 12.13
CA ASN A 64 -31.24 -3.41 13.21
C ASN A 64 -32.38 -3.46 14.26
N ASN A 65 -33.48 -4.13 13.90
CA ASN A 65 -34.65 -4.34 14.75
C ASN A 65 -35.33 -5.66 14.40
N GLU A 66 -36.37 -6.03 15.15
CA GLU A 66 -37.12 -7.28 14.95
C GLU A 66 -37.57 -7.49 13.50
N ARG A 67 -38.09 -6.44 12.86
CA ARG A 67 -38.51 -6.47 11.45
C ARG A 67 -37.34 -6.72 10.49
N GLY A 68 -36.17 -6.15 10.76
CA GLY A 68 -34.95 -6.42 10.01
C GLY A 68 -34.48 -7.86 10.15
N THR A 69 -34.51 -8.40 11.37
CA THR A 69 -34.20 -9.80 11.68
C THR A 69 -35.16 -10.75 10.97
N GLU A 70 -36.47 -10.49 11.02
CA GLU A 70 -37.47 -11.28 10.28
C GLU A 70 -37.21 -11.26 8.76
N ARG A 71 -36.83 -10.09 8.21
CA ARG A 71 -36.48 -9.95 6.78
C ARG A 71 -35.24 -10.77 6.43
N TYR A 72 -34.22 -10.74 7.28
CA TYR A 72 -33.01 -11.55 7.14
C TYR A 72 -33.33 -13.05 7.16
N GLU A 73 -34.02 -13.53 8.20
CA GLU A 73 -34.36 -14.96 8.35
C GLU A 73 -35.21 -15.47 7.18
N ARG A 74 -36.21 -14.68 6.76
CA ARG A 74 -37.05 -15.02 5.61
C ARG A 74 -36.23 -15.13 4.32
N MET A 75 -35.28 -14.20 4.12
CA MET A 75 -34.40 -14.21 2.95
C MET A 75 -33.51 -15.45 2.97
N VAL A 76 -32.81 -15.73 4.07
CA VAL A 76 -31.92 -16.89 4.22
C VAL A 76 -32.70 -18.19 3.98
N ASN A 77 -33.85 -18.38 4.65
CA ASN A 77 -34.67 -19.58 4.49
C ASN A 77 -35.15 -19.78 3.05
N MET A 78 -35.54 -18.70 2.37
CA MET A 78 -35.99 -18.76 0.98
C MET A 78 -34.85 -19.11 0.02
N VAL A 79 -33.68 -18.51 0.19
CA VAL A 79 -32.54 -18.76 -0.70
C VAL A 79 -31.98 -20.16 -0.46
N TRP A 80 -31.79 -20.53 0.80
CA TRP A 80 -31.32 -21.85 1.20
C TRP A 80 -32.21 -22.96 0.63
N SER A 81 -33.53 -22.88 0.85
CA SER A 81 -34.48 -23.88 0.36
C SER A 81 -34.55 -24.02 -1.16
N ARG A 82 -34.14 -22.99 -1.91
CA ARG A 82 -34.13 -23.00 -3.38
C ARG A 82 -32.80 -23.39 -4.00
N LYS A 83 -31.69 -23.09 -3.31
CA LYS A 83 -30.35 -23.11 -3.89
C LYS A 83 -29.39 -24.07 -3.21
N MET A 84 -29.71 -24.61 -2.05
CA MET A 84 -28.84 -25.54 -1.30
C MET A 84 -29.38 -26.97 -1.22
N THR A 85 -30.64 -27.20 -1.60
CA THR A 85 -31.35 -28.48 -1.42
C THR A 85 -31.54 -29.27 -2.71
N GLY A 86 -31.11 -28.74 -3.86
CA GLY A 86 -31.20 -29.39 -5.17
C GLY A 86 -29.90 -30.06 -5.63
N ASP A 87 -29.91 -30.63 -6.84
CA ASP A 87 -28.79 -31.41 -7.42
C ASP A 87 -27.49 -30.59 -7.61
N HIS A 88 -27.60 -29.26 -7.64
CA HIS A 88 -26.49 -28.33 -7.76
C HIS A 88 -26.58 -27.28 -6.64
N PRO A 89 -26.11 -27.61 -5.42
CA PRO A 89 -26.05 -26.64 -4.35
C PRO A 89 -25.10 -25.50 -4.74
N ASP A 90 -25.50 -24.27 -4.47
CA ASP A 90 -24.68 -23.07 -4.65
C ASP A 90 -24.32 -22.49 -3.27
N PRO A 91 -23.12 -22.80 -2.75
CA PRO A 91 -22.67 -22.34 -1.44
C PRO A 91 -22.67 -20.81 -1.27
N ARG A 92 -22.59 -20.06 -2.38
CA ARG A 92 -22.50 -18.59 -2.37
C ARG A 92 -23.85 -17.91 -2.53
N ALA A 93 -24.92 -18.66 -2.81
CA ALA A 93 -26.22 -18.07 -3.12
C ALA A 93 -26.77 -17.16 -2.00
N VAL A 94 -26.56 -17.55 -0.74
CA VAL A 94 -27.00 -16.78 0.44
C VAL A 94 -26.16 -15.52 0.57
N ASP A 95 -24.84 -15.64 0.48
CA ASP A 95 -23.89 -14.52 0.51
C ASP A 95 -24.22 -13.49 -0.59
N ASP A 96 -24.43 -13.94 -1.83
CA ASP A 96 -24.80 -13.09 -2.96
C ASP A 96 -26.14 -12.39 -2.75
N ALA A 97 -27.11 -13.06 -2.11
CA ALA A 97 -28.38 -12.46 -1.76
C ALA A 97 -28.23 -11.38 -0.67
N MET A 98 -27.37 -11.60 0.32
CA MET A 98 -27.05 -10.59 1.33
C MET A 98 -26.33 -9.40 0.71
N LEU A 99 -25.28 -9.64 -0.08
CA LEU A 99 -24.48 -8.61 -0.75
C LEU A 99 -25.32 -7.73 -1.68
N ARG A 100 -26.32 -8.30 -2.37
CA ARG A 100 -27.29 -7.52 -3.15
C ARG A 100 -28.04 -6.49 -2.29
N VAL A 101 -28.49 -6.88 -1.10
CA VAL A 101 -29.16 -5.96 -0.18
C VAL A 101 -28.18 -4.97 0.41
N ILE A 102 -27.01 -5.42 0.88
CA ILE A 102 -25.95 -4.56 1.45
C ILE A 102 -25.54 -3.47 0.44
N SER A 103 -25.50 -3.81 -0.86
CA SER A 103 -25.19 -2.86 -1.93
C SER A 103 -26.19 -1.70 -2.08
N GLU A 104 -27.34 -1.72 -1.39
CA GLU A 104 -28.26 -0.58 -1.30
C GLU A 104 -27.62 0.58 -0.53
N LYS A 105 -26.82 0.31 0.51
CA LYS A 105 -26.16 1.33 1.34
C LYS A 105 -24.64 1.38 1.24
N TYR A 106 -24.00 0.34 0.72
CA TYR A 106 -22.54 0.25 0.67
C TYR A 106 -22.04 0.01 -0.75
N VAL A 107 -20.81 0.44 -1.02
CA VAL A 107 -20.00 -0.08 -2.13
C VAL A 107 -19.13 -1.17 -1.53
N VAL A 108 -19.21 -2.38 -2.07
CA VAL A 108 -18.54 -3.57 -1.52
C VAL A 108 -17.85 -4.31 -2.66
N MET A 109 -16.62 -4.72 -2.43
CA MET A 109 -15.83 -5.50 -3.37
C MET A 109 -15.22 -6.71 -2.67
N PRO A 110 -15.17 -7.89 -3.31
CA PRO A 110 -14.54 -9.07 -2.72
C PRO A 110 -13.03 -8.87 -2.64
N LEU A 111 -12.38 -9.51 -1.68
CA LEU A 111 -10.93 -9.62 -1.58
C LEU A 111 -10.53 -11.07 -1.82
N TYR A 112 -9.66 -11.29 -2.80
CA TYR A 112 -9.06 -12.57 -3.12
C TYR A 112 -7.60 -12.56 -2.71
N LEU A 113 -7.15 -13.63 -2.08
CA LEU A 113 -5.75 -13.87 -1.75
C LEU A 113 -5.22 -14.98 -2.66
N LEU A 114 -3.98 -14.84 -3.11
CA LEU A 114 -3.15 -15.89 -3.67
C LEU A 114 -2.00 -16.13 -2.70
N ASP A 115 -1.75 -17.37 -2.34
CA ASP A 115 -0.62 -17.77 -1.51
C ASP A 115 0.22 -18.83 -2.24
N HIS A 116 1.22 -18.35 -3.00
CA HIS A 116 2.09 -19.20 -3.81
C HIS A 116 3.55 -18.70 -3.76
N SER A 117 4.27 -19.07 -2.69
CA SER A 117 5.63 -18.59 -2.37
C SER A 117 5.73 -17.10 -2.01
N GLY A 118 4.58 -16.47 -1.80
CA GLY A 118 4.38 -15.07 -1.47
C GLY A 118 2.87 -14.79 -1.45
N LEU A 119 2.48 -13.70 -0.78
CA LEU A 119 1.08 -13.29 -0.72
C LEU A 119 0.80 -12.25 -1.80
N ALA A 120 -0.33 -12.40 -2.48
CA ALA A 120 -0.88 -11.36 -3.34
C ALA A 120 -2.38 -11.20 -3.08
N MET A 121 -2.87 -9.97 -3.10
CA MET A 121 -4.27 -9.63 -2.88
C MET A 121 -4.81 -8.78 -4.02
N GLN A 122 -6.04 -9.07 -4.44
CA GLN A 122 -6.73 -8.21 -5.40
C GLN A 122 -8.25 -8.35 -5.23
N THR A 123 -8.99 -7.53 -5.97
CA THR A 123 -10.46 -7.51 -5.92
C THR A 123 -11.15 -8.44 -6.92
N GLU A 124 -10.37 -9.25 -7.63
CA GLU A 124 -10.82 -10.19 -8.66
C GLU A 124 -10.19 -11.57 -8.44
N SER A 125 -10.84 -12.62 -8.96
CA SER A 125 -10.32 -13.97 -8.77
C SER A 125 -9.00 -14.15 -9.51
N PHE A 126 -8.01 -14.79 -8.87
CA PHE A 126 -6.80 -15.26 -9.57
C PHE A 126 -7.07 -16.47 -10.48
N HIS A 127 -8.27 -17.06 -10.41
CA HIS A 127 -8.64 -18.28 -11.13
C HIS A 127 -7.72 -19.48 -10.85
N ASP A 128 -7.01 -19.46 -9.72
CA ASP A 128 -6.22 -20.59 -9.21
C ASP A 128 -7.07 -21.41 -8.22
N PRO A 129 -7.36 -22.69 -8.51
CA PRO A 129 -8.19 -23.52 -7.66
C PRO A 129 -7.47 -24.10 -6.43
N TRP A 130 -6.15 -23.97 -6.33
CA TRP A 130 -5.33 -24.56 -5.27
C TRP A 130 -4.90 -23.51 -4.26
N ASP A 131 -4.29 -22.44 -4.78
CA ASP A 131 -3.55 -21.48 -3.97
C ASP A 131 -4.29 -20.14 -3.82
N SER A 132 -5.50 -20.02 -4.39
CA SER A 132 -6.33 -18.81 -4.28
C SER A 132 -7.73 -19.06 -3.74
N GLY A 133 -8.24 -18.06 -3.01
CA GLY A 133 -9.61 -18.03 -2.52
C GLY A 133 -10.06 -16.63 -2.17
N GLN A 134 -11.38 -16.44 -2.09
CA GLN A 134 -11.93 -15.22 -1.52
C GLN A 134 -11.73 -15.25 0.00
N VAL A 135 -11.07 -14.24 0.54
CA VAL A 135 -10.75 -14.13 1.97
C VAL A 135 -11.56 -13.07 2.68
N GLY A 136 -12.29 -12.20 1.97
CA GLY A 136 -13.01 -11.12 2.63
C GLY A 136 -13.66 -10.14 1.68
N TRP A 137 -13.86 -8.93 2.19
CA TRP A 137 -14.40 -7.80 1.44
C TRP A 137 -13.75 -6.49 1.87
N VAL A 138 -13.61 -5.58 0.91
CA VAL A 138 -13.40 -4.17 1.19
C VAL A 138 -14.71 -3.42 0.94
N TYR A 139 -15.07 -2.50 1.82
CA TYR A 139 -16.30 -1.74 1.68
C TYR A 139 -16.20 -0.29 2.15
N VAL A 140 -17.11 0.54 1.67
CA VAL A 140 -17.34 1.91 2.14
C VAL A 140 -18.83 2.23 2.10
N SER A 141 -19.31 3.05 3.05
CA SER A 141 -20.70 3.48 3.03
C SER A 141 -20.94 4.47 1.88
N LYS A 142 -22.11 4.41 1.24
CA LYS A 142 -22.48 5.39 0.20
C LYS A 142 -22.55 6.81 0.75
N GLU A 143 -22.80 6.96 2.05
CA GLU A 143 -22.80 8.26 2.71
C GLU A 143 -21.39 8.85 2.74
N ASP A 144 -20.38 8.05 3.09
CA ASP A 144 -18.99 8.53 3.17
C ASP A 144 -18.41 8.78 1.79
N VAL A 145 -18.80 7.98 0.77
CA VAL A 145 -18.50 8.30 -0.64
C VAL A 145 -19.03 9.69 -1.03
N LEU A 146 -20.23 10.06 -0.57
CA LEU A 146 -20.83 11.37 -0.88
C LEU A 146 -20.15 12.52 -0.14
N LYS A 147 -19.69 12.27 1.09
CA LYS A 147 -18.89 13.22 1.86
C LYS A 147 -17.53 13.47 1.19
N GLU A 148 -16.85 12.39 0.82
CA GLU A 148 -15.49 12.43 0.26
C GLU A 148 -15.45 13.14 -1.10
N PHE A 149 -16.34 12.75 -2.03
CA PHE A 149 -16.29 13.25 -3.40
C PHE A 149 -17.23 14.43 -3.68
N GLY A 150 -18.01 14.86 -2.68
CA GLY A 150 -19.00 15.93 -2.81
C GLY A 150 -20.16 15.56 -3.74
N GLY A 151 -21.26 15.04 -3.17
CA GLY A 151 -22.48 14.76 -3.91
C GLY A 151 -23.73 14.62 -3.05
N GLU A 152 -24.91 14.88 -3.63
CA GLU A 152 -26.19 14.72 -2.92
C GLU A 152 -26.76 13.30 -3.02
N LYS A 153 -26.38 12.57 -4.07
CA LYS A 153 -26.88 11.20 -4.34
C LYS A 153 -25.83 10.36 -5.04
N MET A 154 -25.89 9.05 -4.80
CA MET A 154 -24.98 8.10 -5.45
C MET A 154 -25.25 8.03 -6.96
N THR A 155 -24.29 8.47 -7.76
CA THR A 155 -24.30 8.34 -9.23
C THR A 155 -23.36 7.22 -9.67
N GLY A 156 -23.51 6.74 -10.91
CA GLY A 156 -22.58 5.76 -11.48
C GLY A 156 -21.13 6.26 -11.51
N ALA A 157 -20.91 7.56 -11.74
CA ALA A 157 -19.59 8.16 -11.73
C ALA A 157 -18.97 8.18 -10.32
N LEU A 158 -19.75 8.55 -9.30
CA LEU A 158 -19.31 8.51 -7.91
C LEU A 158 -19.02 7.08 -7.43
N ARG A 159 -19.89 6.13 -7.82
CA ARG A 159 -19.66 4.72 -7.54
C ARG A 159 -18.34 4.24 -8.15
N LYS A 160 -18.07 4.60 -9.41
CA LYS A 160 -16.81 4.25 -10.07
C LYS A 160 -15.60 4.86 -9.35
N LYS A 161 -15.66 6.14 -8.96
CA LYS A 161 -14.59 6.78 -8.18
C LYS A 161 -14.32 6.04 -6.86
N ALA A 162 -15.38 5.62 -6.16
CA ALA A 162 -15.24 4.84 -4.94
C ALA A 162 -14.60 3.47 -5.21
N GLU A 163 -15.07 2.74 -6.22
CA GLU A 163 -14.49 1.44 -6.61
C GLU A 163 -13.02 1.59 -7.03
N ASP A 164 -12.66 2.63 -7.79
CA ASP A 164 -11.29 2.92 -8.20
C ASP A 164 -10.40 3.24 -6.98
N LEU A 165 -10.89 4.01 -6.01
CA LEU A 165 -10.16 4.32 -4.78
C LEU A 165 -9.97 3.08 -3.89
N LEU A 166 -11.01 2.27 -3.72
CA LEU A 166 -10.90 0.99 -3.00
C LEU A 166 -9.90 0.03 -3.68
N ARG A 167 -9.88 -0.03 -5.01
CA ARG A 167 -8.87 -0.81 -5.75
C ARG A 167 -7.46 -0.29 -5.50
N GLY A 168 -7.30 1.04 -5.39
CA GLY A 168 -6.03 1.67 -5.03
C GLY A 168 -5.53 1.22 -3.65
N GLU A 169 -6.39 1.24 -2.63
CA GLU A 169 -6.02 0.75 -1.30
C GLU A 169 -5.67 -0.74 -1.28
N VAL A 170 -6.41 -1.55 -2.04
CA VAL A 170 -6.09 -2.98 -2.16
C VAL A 170 -4.76 -3.18 -2.86
N ALA A 171 -4.43 -2.37 -3.88
CA ALA A 171 -3.15 -2.44 -4.57
C ALA A 171 -1.97 -2.01 -3.68
N GLU A 172 -2.16 -0.97 -2.86
CA GLU A 172 -1.15 -0.55 -1.86
C GLU A 172 -0.94 -1.65 -0.81
N TYR A 173 -2.02 -2.23 -0.28
CA TYR A 173 -1.93 -3.32 0.67
C TYR A 173 -1.32 -4.59 0.06
N ASP A 174 -1.61 -4.89 -1.20
CA ASP A 174 -0.97 -5.97 -1.95
C ASP A 174 0.55 -5.76 -2.11
N ALA A 175 0.98 -4.56 -2.48
CA ALA A 175 2.40 -4.23 -2.56
C ALA A 175 3.10 -4.43 -1.21
N TYR A 176 2.45 -4.03 -0.11
CA TYR A 176 2.91 -4.32 1.24
C TYR A 176 3.03 -5.84 1.51
N LEU A 177 2.01 -6.64 1.17
CA LEU A 177 2.04 -8.09 1.35
C LEU A 177 3.15 -8.78 0.53
N ARG A 178 3.50 -8.21 -0.63
CA ARG A 178 4.60 -8.66 -1.49
C ARG A 178 5.98 -8.17 -1.05
N GLY A 179 6.06 -7.36 0.01
CA GLY A 179 7.31 -6.77 0.48
C GLY A 179 7.89 -5.71 -0.46
N GLU A 180 7.05 -5.12 -1.31
CA GLU A 180 7.42 -4.03 -2.21
C GLU A 180 7.39 -2.69 -1.46
N CYS A 181 8.32 -2.58 -0.51
CA CYS A 181 8.48 -1.45 0.39
C CYS A 181 9.94 -1.01 0.31
N TYR A 182 10.18 0.28 0.17
CA TYR A 182 11.52 0.80 -0.04
C TYR A 182 11.78 2.08 0.75
N GLY A 183 13.06 2.37 0.95
CA GLY A 183 13.54 3.66 1.42
C GLY A 183 14.87 4.02 0.78
N PHE A 184 15.29 5.26 1.03
CA PHE A 184 16.57 5.76 0.57
C PHE A 184 17.40 6.39 1.69
N GLU A 185 18.70 6.34 1.49
CA GLU A 185 19.70 7.12 2.22
C GLU A 185 20.52 7.93 1.21
N LEU A 186 20.58 9.24 1.41
CA LEU A 186 21.39 10.15 0.61
C LEU A 186 22.61 10.57 1.41
N TYR A 187 23.79 10.24 0.91
CA TYR A 187 25.06 10.65 1.49
C TYR A 187 25.64 11.81 0.70
N LYS A 188 26.20 12.81 1.40
CA LYS A 188 26.99 13.89 0.83
C LYS A 188 28.38 13.84 1.43
N ASN A 189 29.41 13.72 0.60
CA ASN A 189 30.79 13.60 1.05
C ASN A 189 31.05 12.43 2.03
N GLY A 190 30.29 11.33 1.90
CA GLY A 190 30.41 10.17 2.79
C GLY A 190 29.70 10.32 4.14
N GLU A 191 29.07 11.46 4.42
CA GLU A 191 28.20 11.66 5.58
C GLU A 191 26.72 11.53 5.18
N LEU A 192 25.90 10.93 6.05
CA LEU A 192 24.46 10.83 5.81
C LEU A 192 23.85 12.24 5.82
N SER A 193 23.29 12.64 4.69
CA SER A 193 22.68 13.94 4.49
C SER A 193 21.17 13.91 4.70
N ASP A 194 20.50 12.87 4.21
CA ASP A 194 19.05 12.72 4.32
C ASP A 194 18.64 11.24 4.21
N SER A 195 17.48 10.88 4.73
CA SER A 195 16.87 9.58 4.52
C SER A 195 15.35 9.62 4.66
N CYS A 196 14.67 8.84 3.82
CA CYS A 196 13.23 8.70 3.87
C CYS A 196 12.84 7.25 3.55
N TRP A 197 11.82 6.75 4.24
CA TRP A 197 11.40 5.34 4.23
C TRP A 197 9.87 5.26 4.08
N GLY A 198 9.34 4.05 3.87
CA GLY A 198 7.90 3.83 3.70
C GLY A 198 7.35 4.10 2.30
N PHE A 199 8.18 4.00 1.25
CA PHE A 199 7.69 4.04 -0.13
C PHE A 199 7.12 2.67 -0.51
N ILE A 200 5.79 2.55 -0.55
CA ILE A 200 5.08 1.32 -0.91
C ILE A 200 4.76 1.32 -2.40
N GLY A 201 4.97 0.18 -3.06
CA GLY A 201 4.67 -0.03 -4.47
C GLY A 201 5.88 -0.58 -5.22
N SER A 202 5.74 -0.73 -6.54
CA SER A 202 6.83 -1.22 -7.37
C SER A 202 8.11 -0.40 -7.17
N LEU A 203 9.28 -1.02 -7.31
CA LEU A 203 10.56 -0.30 -7.21
C LEU A 203 10.62 0.92 -8.14
N GLU A 204 10.03 0.82 -9.33
CA GLU A 204 9.97 1.92 -10.29
C GLU A 204 9.15 3.10 -9.75
N ASP A 205 7.97 2.84 -9.18
CA ASP A 205 7.11 3.89 -8.62
C ASP A 205 7.72 4.48 -7.34
N ALA A 206 8.34 3.64 -6.51
CA ALA A 206 9.11 4.09 -5.36
C ALA A 206 10.24 5.03 -5.78
N CYS A 207 11.03 4.68 -6.81
CA CYS A 207 12.10 5.53 -7.32
C CYS A 207 11.60 6.87 -7.87
N LYS A 208 10.43 6.89 -8.52
CA LYS A 208 9.78 8.14 -8.97
C LYS A 208 9.39 9.02 -7.78
N ALA A 209 8.73 8.43 -6.77
CA ALA A 209 8.33 9.16 -5.57
C ALA A 209 9.53 9.67 -4.77
N MET A 210 10.60 8.88 -4.63
CA MET A 210 11.83 9.29 -3.95
C MET A 210 12.50 10.49 -4.62
N ALA A 211 12.38 10.63 -5.94
CA ALA A 211 12.99 11.73 -6.68
C ALA A 211 12.48 13.11 -6.22
N ASP A 212 11.24 13.21 -5.74
CA ASP A 212 10.64 14.45 -5.23
C ASP A 212 11.24 14.90 -3.88
N TYR A 213 11.93 14.01 -3.17
CA TYR A 213 12.60 14.29 -1.90
C TYR A 213 14.09 14.63 -2.07
N LEU A 214 14.66 14.37 -3.25
CA LEU A 214 16.06 14.63 -3.50
C LEU A 214 16.30 16.12 -3.81
N PRO A 215 17.45 16.67 -3.42
CA PRO A 215 17.80 18.05 -3.77
C PRO A 215 18.02 18.17 -5.29
N ASP A 216 17.86 19.38 -5.83
CA ASP A 216 17.95 19.66 -7.28
C ASP A 216 19.27 19.16 -7.90
N GLU A 217 20.37 19.20 -7.14
CA GLU A 217 21.68 18.72 -7.57
C GLU A 217 21.71 17.21 -7.82
N CYS A 218 20.79 16.44 -7.22
CA CYS A 218 20.68 14.97 -7.32
C CYS A 218 19.64 14.52 -8.35
N LYS A 219 19.12 15.44 -9.18
CA LYS A 219 18.08 15.11 -10.15
C LYS A 219 18.55 14.05 -11.15
N GLY A 220 17.75 12.99 -11.30
CA GLY A 220 18.04 11.87 -12.20
C GLY A 220 18.88 10.75 -11.56
N MET A 221 19.36 10.89 -10.32
CA MET A 221 20.11 9.82 -9.65
C MET A 221 19.30 8.52 -9.51
N THR A 222 17.98 8.61 -9.32
CA THR A 222 17.07 7.45 -9.23
C THR A 222 16.97 6.65 -10.53
N GLU A 223 17.30 7.25 -11.68
CA GLU A 223 17.32 6.59 -13.00
C GLU A 223 18.63 5.85 -13.30
N HIS A 224 19.66 6.08 -12.48
CA HIS A 224 21.02 5.55 -12.67
C HIS A 224 21.45 4.58 -11.57
N LEU A 225 20.46 3.99 -10.90
CA LEU A 225 20.67 2.99 -9.85
C LEU A 225 21.29 1.70 -10.42
N SER A 226 22.29 1.18 -9.73
CA SER A 226 22.97 -0.07 -10.05
C SER A 226 23.05 -0.99 -8.84
N GLU A 227 22.97 -2.30 -9.08
CA GLU A 227 23.03 -3.29 -8.00
C GLU A 227 24.43 -3.33 -7.38
N VAL A 228 24.50 -3.16 -6.06
CA VAL A 228 25.74 -3.34 -5.30
C VAL A 228 25.68 -4.66 -4.56
N LYS A 229 26.50 -5.62 -5.00
CA LYS A 229 26.50 -7.00 -4.49
C LYS A 229 27.27 -7.20 -3.19
N GLU A 230 28.24 -6.32 -2.90
CA GLU A 230 29.14 -6.48 -1.74
C GLU A 230 29.16 -5.24 -0.85
N PRO A 231 28.91 -5.37 0.46
CA PRO A 231 28.97 -4.26 1.42
C PRO A 231 30.33 -3.52 1.42
N ALA A 232 31.42 -4.22 1.12
CA ALA A 232 32.76 -3.62 1.02
C ALA A 232 32.87 -2.59 -0.12
N SER A 233 32.13 -2.78 -1.22
CA SER A 233 32.09 -1.82 -2.33
C SER A 233 31.48 -0.49 -1.90
N MET A 234 30.50 -0.52 -1.00
CA MET A 234 29.88 0.69 -0.46
C MET A 234 30.79 1.45 0.47
N ILE A 235 31.41 0.76 1.44
CA ILE A 235 32.35 1.38 2.38
C ILE A 235 33.47 2.07 1.58
N LYS A 236 33.97 1.43 0.53
CA LYS A 236 34.99 2.00 -0.36
C LYS A 236 34.51 3.27 -1.07
N THR A 237 33.24 3.31 -1.48
CA THR A 237 32.62 4.45 -2.16
C THR A 237 32.45 5.62 -1.20
N LEU A 238 31.88 5.38 -0.02
CA LEU A 238 31.71 6.41 1.02
C LEU A 238 33.07 6.99 1.47
N LEU A 239 34.08 6.13 1.69
CA LEU A 239 35.43 6.56 2.03
C LEU A 239 36.08 7.38 0.92
N ARG A 240 35.81 7.05 -0.35
CA ARG A 240 36.30 7.84 -1.50
C ARG A 240 35.69 9.24 -1.49
N HIS A 241 34.38 9.37 -1.24
CA HIS A 241 33.71 10.66 -1.19
C HIS A 241 34.20 11.52 -0.02
N ALA A 242 34.38 10.92 1.16
CA ALA A 242 34.96 11.60 2.32
C ALA A 242 36.39 12.08 2.05
N ARG A 243 37.20 11.27 1.36
CA ARG A 243 38.55 11.66 0.97
C ARG A 243 38.55 12.85 0.00
N ILE A 244 37.64 12.87 -0.98
CA ILE A 244 37.52 13.99 -1.92
C ILE A 244 37.17 15.29 -1.18
N GLN A 245 36.29 15.23 -0.18
CA GLN A 245 35.97 16.40 0.65
C GLN A 245 37.19 16.91 1.42
N ILE A 246 37.99 16.02 2.00
CA ILE A 246 39.23 16.40 2.70
C ILE A 246 40.20 17.08 1.74
N GLU A 247 40.43 16.49 0.55
CA GLU A 247 41.33 17.04 -0.46
C GLU A 247 40.85 18.41 -0.99
N GLN A 248 39.53 18.61 -1.11
CA GLN A 248 38.94 19.90 -1.48
C GLN A 248 39.11 20.94 -0.35
N ALA A 249 38.92 20.55 0.90
CA ALA A 249 39.11 21.42 2.07
C ALA A 249 40.59 21.83 2.24
N GLU A 250 41.53 20.90 2.02
CA GLU A 250 42.97 21.18 2.03
C GLU A 250 43.35 22.20 0.94
N LYS A 251 42.87 22.03 -0.30
CA LYS A 251 43.10 22.99 -1.39
C LYS A 251 42.53 24.37 -1.07
N ALA A 252 41.32 24.43 -0.52
CA ALA A 252 40.70 25.70 -0.10
C ALA A 252 41.50 26.38 1.01
N HIS A 253 41.99 25.61 1.99
CA HIS A 253 42.84 26.11 3.06
C HIS A 253 44.22 26.59 2.55
N GLU A 254 44.82 25.95 1.55
CA GLU A 254 46.06 26.43 0.92
C GLU A 254 45.84 27.71 0.08
N HIS A 255 44.65 27.88 -0.50
CA HIS A 255 44.33 29.04 -1.35
C HIS A 255 43.87 30.27 -0.56
N ALA A 256 43.26 30.09 0.62
CA ALA A 256 42.84 31.18 1.50
C ALA A 256 43.97 32.15 1.93
N PRO A 257 45.16 31.71 2.38
CA PRO A 257 46.26 32.61 2.74
C PRO A 257 46.90 33.28 1.52
N ARG A 258 46.86 32.66 0.33
CA ARG A 258 47.41 33.27 -0.90
C ARG A 258 46.58 34.46 -1.41
N GLN A 259 45.27 34.45 -1.19
CA GLN A 259 44.41 35.58 -1.57
C GLN A 259 44.51 36.77 -0.62
N GLN A 260 44.70 36.55 0.68
CA GLN A 260 44.95 37.63 1.65
C GLN A 260 46.28 38.37 1.37
N VAL A 261 47.34 37.65 1.03
CA VAL A 261 48.64 38.26 0.70
C VAL A 261 48.58 39.10 -0.58
N LEU A 262 47.70 38.75 -1.53
CA LEU A 262 47.50 39.53 -2.76
C LEU A 262 46.55 40.73 -2.59
N SER A 263 45.66 40.72 -1.59
CA SER A 263 44.80 41.88 -1.26
C SER A 263 45.50 42.92 -0.39
N GLU A 264 46.51 42.53 0.39
CA GLU A 264 47.33 43.45 1.20
C GLU A 264 48.51 44.06 0.42
N ALA A 265 48.74 43.62 -0.82
CA ALA A 265 49.82 44.10 -1.70
C ALA A 265 49.38 45.18 -2.73
N ARG A 266 48.23 45.86 -2.52
CA ARG A 266 47.75 46.98 -3.36
C ARG A 266 47.66 48.28 -2.59
#